data_AF-A0AAJ3CBU1-F1
#
_entry.id   AF-A0AAJ3CBU1-F1
#
_cell.length_a   1.000
_cell.length_b   1.000
_cell.length_c   1.000
_cell.angle_alpha   90.00
_cell.angle_beta   90.00
_cell.angle_gamma   90.00
#
_symmetry.space_group_name_H-M   'P 1'
#
loop_
_entity.id
_entity.type
_entity.pdbx_description
1 polymer ?
#
loop_
_entity_poly.entity_id
_entity_poly.type
_entity_poly.pdbx_seq_one_letter_code
_entity_poly.pdbx_strand_id
1 'polypeptide(L)'
;MDLLRLEDSVDALDRIYQSVLSAIERQARDAISVNENLSEVFAQGASVSNGAPLLDWSAERAVSPHDAFRQLAERLMTALRPILDPSGSLNTVPYNDLIEWPDMPTVGRSNERLLATLDYARSRSLRTFFDEVKARFQPEKVPANAALLATNDLMAGFCVDQPDIIVLPVKRSSGAAQFVIRLLKSPLTMHISRQNLNIILRVNAAIATLARLNGRHKLATTINEGSSAMLLRLTARQNQFSDHDRHNFADDLIVVMRPDHLQYHVPETLYEMIKDAFHSNCPSVLIMQT
;
A
#
# COMPACT_ATOMS: atom_id res chain seq x y z
N MET A 1 26.61 -3.95 -11.53
CA MET A 1 26.25 -2.71 -10.82
C MET A 1 25.92 -3.17 -9.41
N ASP A 2 26.65 -2.68 -8.39
CA ASP A 2 26.54 -3.22 -7.04
C ASP A 2 25.56 -2.39 -6.19
N LEU A 3 24.95 -2.99 -5.17
CA LEU A 3 23.90 -2.38 -4.32
C LEU A 3 24.27 -0.98 -3.82
N LEU A 4 25.53 -0.77 -3.41
CA LEU A 4 26.03 0.52 -2.90
C LEU A 4 25.95 1.64 -3.95
N ARG A 5 26.33 1.36 -5.20
CA ARG A 5 26.23 2.36 -6.29
C ARG A 5 24.79 2.69 -6.64
N LEU A 6 23.89 1.71 -6.44
CA LEU A 6 22.47 1.88 -6.69
C LEU A 6 21.82 2.67 -5.54
N GLU A 7 22.29 2.52 -4.30
CA GLU A 7 21.88 3.35 -3.16
C GLU A 7 22.22 4.84 -3.37
N ASP A 8 23.43 5.17 -3.83
CA ASP A 8 23.79 6.56 -4.16
C ASP A 8 22.91 7.14 -5.28
N SER A 9 22.57 6.28 -6.26
CA SER A 9 21.71 6.65 -7.38
C SER A 9 20.27 6.89 -6.93
N VAL A 10 19.78 6.13 -5.94
CA VAL A 10 18.44 6.32 -5.35
C VAL A 10 18.32 7.69 -4.69
N ASP A 11 19.31 8.12 -3.91
CA ASP A 11 19.28 9.45 -3.28
C ASP A 11 19.30 10.58 -4.31
N ALA A 12 20.07 10.41 -5.40
CA ALA A 12 20.09 11.37 -6.48
C ALA A 12 18.74 11.46 -7.19
N LEU A 13 18.11 10.32 -7.48
CA LEU A 13 16.78 10.26 -8.08
C LEU A 13 15.70 10.84 -7.15
N ASP A 14 15.79 10.60 -5.85
CA ASP A 14 14.85 11.14 -4.87
C ASP A 14 14.95 12.67 -4.80
N ARG A 15 16.17 13.23 -4.80
CA ARG A 15 16.37 14.68 -4.89
C ARG A 15 15.78 15.27 -6.17
N ILE A 16 15.93 14.58 -7.31
CA ILE A 16 15.34 15.01 -8.57
C ILE A 16 13.81 14.97 -8.47
N TYR A 17 13.24 13.88 -7.94
CA TYR A 17 11.81 13.74 -7.73
C TYR A 17 11.24 14.88 -6.87
N GLN A 18 11.85 15.16 -5.73
CA GLN A 18 11.46 16.27 -4.84
C GLN A 18 11.56 17.65 -5.52
N SER A 19 12.56 17.86 -6.38
CA SER A 19 12.68 19.10 -7.15
C SER A 19 11.58 19.25 -8.20
N VAL A 20 11.18 18.16 -8.85
CA VAL A 20 10.02 18.12 -9.76
C VAL A 20 8.73 18.44 -9.00
N LEU A 21 8.49 17.82 -7.84
CA LEU A 21 7.32 18.14 -7.00
C LEU A 21 7.28 19.62 -6.62
N SER A 22 8.42 20.21 -6.27
CA SER A 22 8.53 21.63 -5.93
C SER A 22 8.24 22.55 -7.12
N ALA A 23 8.64 22.16 -8.33
CA ALA A 23 8.31 22.90 -9.54
C ALA A 23 6.82 22.86 -9.86
N ILE A 24 6.18 21.69 -9.72
CA ILE A 24 4.74 21.52 -9.92
C ILE A 24 3.95 22.33 -8.90
N GLU A 25 4.34 22.31 -7.62
CA GLU A 25 3.68 23.09 -6.57
C GLU A 25 3.75 24.60 -6.86
N ARG A 26 4.90 25.10 -7.31
CA ARG A 26 5.06 26.52 -7.66
C ARG A 26 4.08 26.92 -8.77
N GLN A 27 4.01 26.13 -9.84
CA GLN A 27 3.07 26.37 -10.94
C GLN A 27 1.61 26.35 -10.47
N ALA A 28 1.26 25.44 -9.56
CA ALA A 28 -0.07 25.36 -8.99
C ALA A 28 -0.43 26.60 -8.16
N ARG A 29 0.48 27.06 -7.28
CA ARG A 29 0.27 28.25 -6.46
C ARG A 29 0.15 29.52 -7.30
N ASP A 30 0.97 29.65 -8.35
CA ASP A 30 0.89 30.77 -9.29
C ASP A 30 -0.48 30.82 -10.00
N ALA A 31 -0.97 29.67 -10.46
CA ALA A 31 -2.28 29.57 -11.11
C ALA A 31 -3.45 29.90 -10.16
N ILE A 32 -3.37 29.46 -8.89
CA ILE A 32 -4.35 29.82 -7.85
C ILE A 32 -4.39 31.34 -7.66
N SER A 33 -3.22 31.97 -7.48
CA SER A 33 -3.13 33.42 -7.27
C SER A 33 -3.69 34.23 -8.45
N VAL A 34 -3.41 33.81 -9.70
CA VAL A 34 -3.98 34.45 -10.89
C VAL A 34 -5.51 34.35 -10.91
N ASN A 35 -6.07 33.18 -10.56
CA ASN A 35 -7.51 32.99 -10.54
C ASN A 35 -8.21 33.78 -9.42
N GLU A 36 -7.56 33.93 -8.25
CA GLU A 36 -8.03 34.80 -7.17
C GLU A 36 -8.06 36.27 -7.61
N ASN A 37 -6.96 36.76 -8.19
CA ASN A 37 -6.86 38.12 -8.72
C ASN A 37 -7.93 38.41 -9.79
N LEU A 38 -8.16 37.47 -10.72
CA LEU A 38 -9.21 37.60 -11.72
C LEU A 38 -10.59 37.64 -11.06
N SER A 39 -10.84 36.79 -10.06
CA SER A 39 -12.14 36.75 -9.35
C SER A 39 -12.45 38.06 -8.65
N GLU A 40 -11.44 38.69 -8.05
CA GLU A 40 -11.55 40.02 -7.43
C GLU A 40 -11.87 41.11 -8.46
N VAL A 41 -11.20 41.10 -9.62
CA VAL A 41 -11.47 42.05 -10.72
C VAL A 41 -12.90 41.90 -11.26
N PHE A 42 -13.40 40.68 -11.42
CA PHE A 42 -14.77 40.45 -11.91
C PHE A 42 -15.84 40.78 -10.87
N ALA A 43 -15.58 40.54 -9.58
CA ALA A 43 -16.49 40.91 -8.48
C ALA A 43 -16.75 42.42 -8.40
N GLN A 44 -15.83 43.26 -8.90
CA GLN A 44 -15.97 44.72 -8.94
C GLN A 44 -16.83 45.22 -10.13
N GLY A 45 -17.18 44.37 -11.11
CA GLY A 45 -17.84 44.77 -12.37
C GLY A 45 -19.20 44.13 -12.66
N ALA A 46 -19.48 42.92 -12.18
CA ALA A 46 -20.80 42.27 -12.25
C ALA A 46 -20.84 41.07 -11.31
N SER A 47 -22.03 40.74 -10.80
CA SER A 47 -22.29 39.58 -9.95
C SER A 47 -21.82 38.28 -10.64
N VAL A 48 -20.62 37.80 -10.33
CA VAL A 48 -20.15 36.47 -10.71
C VAL A 48 -20.96 35.47 -9.88
N SER A 49 -21.99 34.90 -10.51
CA SER A 49 -22.82 33.88 -9.91
C SER A 49 -21.99 32.60 -9.66
N ASN A 50 -22.03 32.17 -8.40
CA ASN A 50 -21.75 30.81 -7.93
C ASN A 50 -20.34 30.24 -8.16
N GLY A 51 -19.33 30.84 -7.51
CA GLY A 51 -18.20 30.11 -6.90
C GLY A 51 -17.34 29.18 -7.78
N ALA A 52 -17.51 29.21 -9.09
CA ALA A 52 -16.73 28.44 -10.05
C ALA A 52 -15.47 29.22 -10.45
N PRO A 53 -14.31 28.56 -10.61
CA PRO A 53 -13.09 29.21 -11.06
C PRO A 53 -13.27 29.85 -12.45
N LEU A 54 -12.71 31.04 -12.65
CA LEU A 54 -12.81 31.80 -13.91
C LEU A 54 -11.90 31.23 -15.00
N LEU A 55 -10.78 30.64 -14.60
CA LEU A 55 -9.90 29.87 -15.47
C LEU A 55 -10.01 28.39 -15.12
N ASP A 56 -10.31 27.56 -16.12
CA ASP A 56 -10.19 26.11 -16.03
C ASP A 56 -8.71 25.71 -16.21
N TRP A 57 -7.89 26.05 -15.21
CA TRP A 57 -6.52 25.56 -15.15
C TRP A 57 -6.53 24.15 -14.57
N SER A 58 -6.07 23.17 -15.36
CA SER A 58 -5.83 21.82 -14.89
C SER A 58 -4.33 21.50 -14.97
N ALA A 59 -3.73 21.23 -13.81
CA ALA A 59 -2.42 20.61 -13.72
C ALA A 59 -2.40 19.19 -14.32
N GLU A 60 -3.54 18.63 -14.72
CA GLU A 60 -3.62 17.31 -15.36
C GLU A 60 -2.98 17.31 -16.76
N ARG A 61 -2.67 18.48 -17.34
CA ARG A 61 -1.79 18.58 -18.53
C ARG A 61 -0.30 18.48 -18.19
N ALA A 62 0.06 18.59 -16.91
CA ALA A 62 1.38 18.30 -16.37
C ALA A 62 1.41 16.86 -15.81
N VAL A 63 2.61 16.28 -15.69
CA VAL A 63 2.78 14.91 -15.18
C VAL A 63 2.23 14.81 -13.75
N SER A 64 1.33 13.85 -13.51
CA SER A 64 0.83 13.54 -12.17
C SER A 64 1.99 13.15 -11.23
N PRO A 65 2.06 13.70 -9.99
CA PRO A 65 3.07 13.30 -9.00
C PRO A 65 3.16 11.79 -8.76
N HIS A 66 2.01 11.10 -8.81
CA HIS A 66 1.94 9.66 -8.68
C HIS A 66 2.50 8.94 -9.90
N ASP A 67 2.19 9.42 -11.11
CA ASP A 67 2.69 8.82 -12.35
C ASP A 67 4.20 8.99 -12.49
N ALA A 68 4.74 10.14 -12.08
CA ALA A 68 6.18 10.36 -12.00
C ALA A 68 6.85 9.38 -11.03
N PHE A 69 6.29 9.23 -9.83
CA PHE A 69 6.80 8.27 -8.84
C PHE A 69 6.75 6.84 -9.38
N ARG A 70 5.62 6.41 -9.94
CA ARG A 70 5.43 5.08 -10.54
C ARG A 70 6.51 4.78 -11.57
N GLN A 71 6.73 5.68 -12.52
CA GLN A 71 7.73 5.49 -13.57
C GLN A 71 9.16 5.37 -13.00
N LEU A 72 9.50 6.17 -11.98
CA LEU A 72 10.80 6.09 -11.33
C LEU A 72 10.95 4.77 -10.54
N ALA A 73 9.92 4.37 -9.80
CA ALA A 73 9.89 3.12 -9.05
C ALA A 73 10.00 1.89 -9.96
N GLU A 74 9.28 1.85 -11.09
CA GLU A 74 9.36 0.78 -12.09
C GLU A 74 10.76 0.67 -12.73
N ARG A 75 11.38 1.82 -13.05
CA ARG A 75 12.77 1.85 -13.55
C ARG A 75 13.75 1.34 -12.50
N LEU A 76 13.57 1.77 -11.25
CA LEU A 76 14.38 1.30 -10.13
C LEU A 76 14.23 -0.20 -9.94
N MET A 77 13.01 -0.74 -10.00
CA MET A 77 12.74 -2.17 -9.92
C MET A 77 13.39 -2.94 -11.07
N THR A 78 13.36 -2.40 -12.28
CA THR A 78 14.04 -3.01 -13.45
C THR A 78 15.55 -3.14 -13.20
N ALA A 79 16.17 -2.14 -12.57
CA ALA A 79 17.60 -2.18 -12.22
C ALA A 79 17.90 -3.08 -11.01
N LEU A 80 17.00 -3.11 -10.03
CA LEU A 80 17.12 -3.90 -8.80
C LEU A 80 16.91 -5.39 -9.03
N ARG A 81 16.00 -5.75 -9.94
CA ARG A 81 15.52 -7.13 -10.09
C ARG A 81 16.65 -8.16 -10.30
N PRO A 82 17.63 -7.94 -11.19
CA PRO A 82 18.73 -8.89 -11.40
C PRO A 82 19.65 -9.05 -10.18
N ILE A 83 19.66 -8.06 -9.27
CA ILE A 83 20.50 -8.05 -8.07
C ILE A 83 19.77 -8.72 -6.89
N LEU A 84 18.48 -8.43 -6.74
CA LEU A 84 17.65 -8.97 -5.67
C LEU A 84 17.24 -10.42 -5.92
N ASP A 85 17.06 -10.79 -7.18
CA ASP A 85 16.65 -12.13 -7.60
C ASP A 85 17.40 -12.59 -8.88
N PRO A 86 18.70 -12.93 -8.76
CA PRO A 86 19.50 -13.34 -9.92
C PRO A 86 18.97 -14.61 -10.61
N SER A 87 18.28 -15.46 -9.85
CA SER A 87 17.69 -16.72 -10.34
C SER A 87 16.31 -16.57 -10.98
N GLY A 88 15.64 -15.42 -10.83
CA GLY A 88 14.25 -15.24 -11.21
C GLY A 88 13.25 -16.08 -10.38
N SER A 89 13.65 -16.57 -9.21
CA SER A 89 12.83 -17.47 -8.38
C SER A 89 11.79 -16.73 -7.53
N LEU A 90 11.91 -15.40 -7.43
CA LEU A 90 11.03 -14.54 -6.64
C LEU A 90 9.99 -13.81 -7.53
N ASN A 91 9.68 -14.33 -8.73
CA ASN A 91 8.72 -13.73 -9.66
C ASN A 91 7.31 -13.55 -9.08
N THR A 92 7.02 -14.27 -8.01
CA THR A 92 5.72 -14.27 -7.32
C THR A 92 5.66 -13.27 -6.16
N VAL A 93 6.79 -12.64 -5.79
CA VAL A 93 6.82 -11.63 -4.71
C VAL A 93 6.21 -10.33 -5.22
N PRO A 94 5.06 -9.90 -4.68
CA PRO A 94 4.41 -8.67 -5.10
C PRO A 94 5.19 -7.44 -4.59
N TYR A 95 5.21 -6.39 -5.39
CA TYR A 95 5.75 -5.07 -5.01
C TYR A 95 4.92 -3.90 -5.53
N ASN A 96 3.95 -4.15 -6.42
CA ASN A 96 3.12 -3.11 -7.01
C ASN A 96 2.31 -2.37 -5.93
N ASP A 97 1.96 -3.03 -4.84
CA ASP A 97 1.30 -2.46 -3.67
C ASP A 97 2.13 -1.37 -2.95
N LEU A 98 3.45 -1.35 -3.16
CA LEU A 98 4.35 -0.29 -2.67
C LEU A 98 4.36 0.94 -3.59
N ILE A 99 4.02 0.74 -4.86
CA ILE A 99 3.92 1.81 -5.86
C ILE A 99 2.52 2.45 -5.82
N GLU A 100 1.51 1.65 -5.51
CA GLU A 100 0.14 2.10 -5.41
C GLU A 100 -0.08 2.99 -4.18
N TRP A 101 -0.78 4.10 -4.37
CA TRP A 101 -1.14 5.05 -3.32
C TRP A 101 -2.66 5.05 -3.09
N PRO A 102 -3.20 3.98 -2.48
CA PRO A 102 -4.65 3.83 -2.33
C PRO A 102 -5.28 4.92 -1.46
N ASP A 103 -4.50 5.51 -0.54
CA ASP A 103 -4.95 6.54 0.40
C ASP A 103 -4.69 7.98 -0.11
N MET A 104 -4.33 8.14 -1.38
CA MET A 104 -4.11 9.46 -1.98
C MET A 104 -5.42 10.29 -1.95
N PRO A 105 -5.37 11.59 -1.63
CA PRO A 105 -6.57 12.45 -1.62
C PRO A 105 -7.32 12.44 -2.96
N THR A 106 -8.60 12.05 -2.94
CA THR A 106 -9.46 11.96 -4.15
C THR A 106 -10.56 13.03 -4.23
N VAL A 107 -10.77 13.80 -3.15
CA VAL A 107 -11.87 14.76 -3.02
C VAL A 107 -11.32 16.17 -2.81
N GLY A 108 -12.02 17.18 -3.34
CA GLY A 108 -11.65 18.61 -3.23
C GLY A 108 -11.80 19.35 -4.56
N ARG A 109 -11.74 20.69 -4.54
CA ARG A 109 -11.63 21.50 -5.77
C ARG A 109 -10.31 21.16 -6.47
N SER A 110 -10.23 21.30 -7.80
CA SER A 110 -9.08 20.86 -8.61
C SER A 110 -7.71 21.27 -8.04
N ASN A 111 -7.58 22.54 -7.64
CA ASN A 111 -6.34 23.09 -7.09
C ASN A 111 -6.05 22.65 -5.64
N GLU A 112 -7.05 22.61 -4.77
CA GLU A 112 -6.90 22.12 -3.38
C GLU A 112 -6.53 20.63 -3.36
N ARG A 113 -7.17 19.85 -4.23
CA ARG A 113 -6.87 18.43 -4.41
C ARG A 113 -5.44 18.22 -4.93
N LEU A 114 -4.98 19.05 -5.85
CA LEU A 114 -3.61 18.98 -6.36
C LEU A 114 -2.58 19.26 -5.27
N LEU A 115 -2.78 20.31 -4.46
CA LEU A 115 -1.88 20.63 -3.34
C LEU A 115 -1.87 19.50 -2.30
N ALA A 116 -3.05 18.98 -1.93
CA ALA A 116 -3.14 17.82 -1.04
C ALA A 116 -2.44 16.57 -1.62
N THR A 117 -2.53 16.36 -2.93
CA THR A 117 -1.83 15.27 -3.63
C THR A 117 -0.32 15.48 -3.63
N LEU A 118 0.15 16.73 -3.79
CA LEU A 118 1.58 17.07 -3.74
C LEU A 118 2.15 16.88 -2.34
N ASP A 119 1.44 17.32 -1.30
CA ASP A 119 1.85 17.12 0.09
C ASP A 119 1.88 15.63 0.46
N TYR A 120 0.90 14.88 -0.02
CA TYR A 120 0.92 13.42 0.08
C TYR A 120 2.11 12.81 -0.67
N ALA A 121 2.39 13.23 -1.91
CA ALA A 121 3.53 12.76 -2.70
C ALA A 121 4.89 13.07 -2.04
N ARG A 122 5.01 14.18 -1.32
CA ARG A 122 6.22 14.54 -0.56
C ARG A 122 6.53 13.59 0.59
N SER A 123 5.50 13.02 1.20
CA SER A 123 5.67 11.96 2.22
C SER A 123 6.21 10.65 1.62
N ARG A 124 6.25 10.54 0.28
CA ARG A 124 6.75 9.37 -0.44
C ARG A 124 8.17 9.64 -0.90
N SER A 125 9.04 8.66 -0.67
CA SER A 125 10.45 8.72 -1.05
C SER A 125 10.84 7.46 -1.81
N LEU A 126 11.65 7.62 -2.85
CA LEU A 126 12.26 6.50 -3.56
C LEU A 126 13.22 5.72 -2.67
N ARG A 127 13.82 6.36 -1.65
CA ARG A 127 14.64 5.70 -0.62
C ARG A 127 13.80 4.75 0.20
N THR A 128 12.66 5.22 0.73
CA THR A 128 11.72 4.38 1.48
C THR A 128 11.25 3.20 0.64
N PHE A 129 10.84 3.45 -0.60
CA PHE A 129 10.44 2.38 -1.53
C PHE A 129 11.55 1.36 -1.76
N PHE A 130 12.80 1.82 -1.97
CA PHE A 130 13.96 0.93 -2.13
C PHE A 130 14.18 0.04 -0.90
N ASP A 131 14.08 0.60 0.31
CA ASP A 131 14.28 -0.13 1.55
C ASP A 131 13.16 -1.15 1.80
N GLU A 132 11.91 -0.80 1.51
CA GLU A 132 10.75 -1.69 1.56
C GLU A 132 10.89 -2.85 0.57
N VAL A 133 11.34 -2.58 -0.66
CA VAL A 133 11.62 -3.61 -1.67
C VAL A 133 12.73 -4.55 -1.21
N LYS A 134 13.83 -4.04 -0.66
CA LYS A 134 14.91 -4.88 -0.11
C LYS A 134 14.37 -5.79 1.00
N ALA A 135 13.61 -5.22 1.93
CA ALA A 135 12.98 -5.96 3.01
C ALA A 135 12.02 -7.06 2.51
N ARG A 136 11.28 -6.79 1.42
CA ARG A 136 10.32 -7.74 0.83
C ARG A 136 11.00 -8.87 0.05
N PHE A 137 12.03 -8.57 -0.74
CA PHE A 137 12.70 -9.56 -1.60
C PHE A 137 13.78 -10.37 -0.88
N GLN A 138 14.51 -9.73 0.04
CA GLN A 138 15.63 -10.34 0.76
C GLN A 138 15.50 -10.08 2.27
N PRO A 139 14.39 -10.53 2.91
CA PRO A 139 14.14 -10.27 4.31
C PRO A 139 15.25 -10.79 5.22
N GLU A 140 15.94 -11.87 4.84
CA GLU A 140 17.03 -12.43 5.63
C GLU A 140 18.26 -11.52 5.71
N LYS A 141 18.43 -10.60 4.76
CA LYS A 141 19.55 -9.64 4.76
C LYS A 141 19.29 -8.41 5.60
N VAL A 142 18.01 -8.11 5.88
CA VAL A 142 17.56 -6.96 6.67
C VAL A 142 16.45 -7.37 7.64
N PRO A 143 16.69 -8.35 8.52
CA PRO A 143 15.62 -9.06 9.24
C PRO A 143 14.82 -8.17 10.18
N ALA A 144 15.48 -7.24 10.87
CA ALA A 144 14.79 -6.29 11.76
C ALA A 144 13.83 -5.37 10.99
N ASN A 145 14.30 -4.81 9.86
CA ASN A 145 13.47 -3.93 9.03
C ASN A 145 12.31 -4.70 8.36
N ALA A 146 12.58 -5.92 7.88
CA ALA A 146 11.56 -6.78 7.29
C ALA A 146 10.49 -7.22 8.29
N ALA A 147 10.88 -7.56 9.53
CA ALA A 147 9.94 -7.87 10.60
C ALA A 147 9.07 -6.67 10.98
N LEU A 148 9.69 -5.48 11.10
CA LEU A 148 8.96 -4.25 11.39
C LEU A 148 7.96 -3.89 10.28
N LEU A 149 8.40 -3.92 9.02
CA LEU A 149 7.54 -3.67 7.86
C LEU A 149 6.37 -4.66 7.81
N ALA A 150 6.65 -5.95 7.97
CA ALA A 150 5.60 -6.97 8.01
C ALA A 150 4.62 -6.72 9.16
N THR A 151 5.11 -6.37 10.35
CA THR A 151 4.24 -6.10 11.51
C THR A 151 3.35 -4.87 11.26
N ASN A 152 3.88 -3.80 10.65
CA ASN A 152 3.10 -2.62 10.28
C ASN A 152 1.99 -2.94 9.26
N ASP A 153 2.30 -3.76 8.24
CA ASP A 153 1.31 -4.20 7.26
C ASP A 153 0.22 -5.10 7.92
N LEU A 154 0.60 -5.94 8.89
CA LEU A 154 -0.36 -6.73 9.68
C LEU A 154 -1.19 -5.86 10.63
N MET A 155 -0.61 -4.81 11.22
CA MET A 155 -1.36 -3.83 12.01
C MET A 155 -2.44 -3.17 11.18
N ALA A 156 -2.08 -2.64 10.00
CA ALA A 156 -3.02 -1.98 9.10
C ALA A 156 -4.16 -2.91 8.61
N GLY A 157 -3.89 -4.22 8.53
CA GLY A 157 -4.89 -5.20 8.11
C GLY A 157 -5.76 -5.75 9.25
N PHE A 158 -5.13 -6.21 10.33
CA PHE A 158 -5.80 -7.00 11.38
C PHE A 158 -6.17 -6.20 12.62
N CYS A 159 -5.51 -5.07 12.90
CA CYS A 159 -5.78 -4.31 14.11
C CYS A 159 -6.97 -3.37 13.95
N VAL A 160 -7.59 -3.05 15.07
CA VAL A 160 -8.65 -2.05 15.19
C VAL A 160 -8.18 -0.98 16.16
N ASP A 161 -8.17 0.27 15.70
CA ASP A 161 -7.90 1.42 16.54
C ASP A 161 -9.12 1.70 17.43
N GLN A 162 -8.89 1.76 18.74
CA GLN A 162 -9.83 2.27 19.73
C GLN A 162 -9.24 3.52 20.38
N PRO A 163 -10.06 4.38 21.02
CA PRO A 163 -9.54 5.48 21.82
C PRO A 163 -8.56 4.89 22.85
N ASP A 164 -7.29 5.28 22.75
CA ASP A 164 -6.19 4.92 23.64
C ASP A 164 -5.55 3.53 23.50
N ILE A 165 -6.12 2.60 22.72
CA ILE A 165 -5.53 1.26 22.52
C ILE A 165 -5.64 0.76 21.08
N ILE A 166 -4.65 -0.02 20.66
CA ILE A 166 -4.68 -0.77 19.40
C ILE A 166 -4.96 -2.23 19.75
N VAL A 167 -6.02 -2.80 19.17
CA VAL A 167 -6.45 -4.16 19.48
C VAL A 167 -6.25 -5.08 18.28
N LEU A 168 -5.66 -6.25 18.51
CA LEU A 168 -5.64 -7.36 17.56
C LEU A 168 -6.74 -8.36 17.96
N PRO A 169 -7.94 -8.31 17.37
CA PRO A 169 -9.00 -9.27 17.62
C PRO A 169 -8.66 -10.62 16.99
N VAL A 170 -8.67 -11.68 17.80
CA VAL A 170 -8.39 -13.05 17.35
C VAL A 170 -9.48 -13.98 17.82
N LYS A 171 -10.17 -14.61 16.87
CA LYS A 171 -11.10 -15.70 17.19
C LYS A 171 -10.37 -17.04 17.13
N ARG A 172 -10.44 -17.82 18.20
CA ARG A 172 -9.79 -19.14 18.28
C ARG A 172 -10.79 -20.25 17.98
N SER A 173 -10.41 -21.18 17.11
CA SER A 173 -11.14 -22.41 16.83
C SER A 173 -10.16 -23.59 16.95
N SER A 174 -10.64 -24.84 17.06
CA SER A 174 -9.74 -25.98 17.32
C SER A 174 -8.68 -26.09 16.20
N GLY A 175 -7.43 -25.75 16.52
CA GLY A 175 -6.28 -25.83 15.61
C GLY A 175 -6.06 -24.63 14.67
N ALA A 176 -6.90 -23.59 14.72
CA ALA A 176 -6.74 -22.40 13.88
C ALA A 176 -7.20 -21.11 14.58
N ALA A 177 -6.42 -20.05 14.40
CA ALA A 177 -6.79 -18.68 14.70
C ALA A 177 -7.49 -18.05 13.49
N GLN A 178 -8.41 -17.13 13.75
CA GLN A 178 -9.09 -16.36 12.73
C GLN A 178 -8.86 -14.87 12.97
N PHE A 179 -8.35 -14.18 11.94
CA PHE A 179 -8.26 -12.73 11.87
C PHE A 179 -9.29 -12.18 10.89
N VAL A 180 -9.79 -10.98 11.15
CA VAL A 180 -10.83 -10.35 10.32
C VAL A 180 -10.35 -8.99 9.83
N ILE A 181 -10.36 -8.81 8.51
CA ILE A 181 -10.17 -7.50 7.88
C ILE A 181 -11.56 -6.97 7.52
N ARG A 182 -11.97 -5.83 8.10
CA ARG A 182 -13.21 -5.17 7.69
C ARG A 182 -12.98 -4.46 6.36
N LEU A 183 -13.85 -4.72 5.39
CA LEU A 183 -13.77 -4.05 4.11
C LEU A 183 -14.35 -2.65 4.23
N LEU A 184 -13.66 -1.64 3.71
CA LEU A 184 -14.28 -0.34 3.47
C LEU A 184 -15.49 -0.56 2.56
N LYS A 185 -16.66 -0.04 2.98
CA LYS A 185 -17.93 -0.28 2.30
C LYS A 185 -17.80 0.02 0.81
N SER A 186 -17.91 -1.03 0.00
CA SER A 186 -18.06 -0.88 -1.44
C SER A 186 -19.51 -0.49 -1.75
N PRO A 187 -19.77 0.43 -2.68
CA PRO A 187 -21.13 0.75 -3.13
C PRO A 187 -21.84 -0.47 -3.77
N LEU A 188 -21.10 -1.51 -4.13
CA LEU A 188 -21.60 -2.80 -4.60
C LEU A 188 -21.16 -3.90 -3.61
N THR A 189 -22.10 -4.61 -2.99
CA THR A 189 -21.90 -5.56 -1.88
C THR A 189 -21.04 -6.80 -2.20
N MET A 190 -20.48 -6.89 -3.41
CA MET A 190 -19.71 -8.03 -3.91
C MET A 190 -18.55 -7.58 -4.82
N HIS A 191 -17.99 -6.41 -4.55
CA HIS A 191 -16.84 -5.86 -5.27
C HIS A 191 -15.78 -5.35 -4.29
N ILE A 192 -14.52 -5.75 -4.50
CA ILE A 192 -13.40 -5.30 -3.68
C ILE A 192 -12.86 -3.98 -4.23
N SER A 193 -12.85 -2.95 -3.40
CA SER A 193 -12.22 -1.67 -3.75
C SER A 193 -10.70 -1.85 -3.90
N ARG A 194 -10.05 -1.02 -4.72
CA ARG A 194 -8.59 -1.04 -4.90
C ARG A 194 -7.83 -0.89 -3.57
N GLN A 195 -8.34 -0.06 -2.67
CA GLN A 195 -7.77 0.13 -1.33
C GLN A 195 -7.82 -1.16 -0.50
N ASN A 196 -8.97 -1.82 -0.44
CA ASN A 196 -9.10 -3.11 0.24
C ASN A 196 -8.18 -4.16 -0.40
N LEU A 197 -8.10 -4.20 -1.74
CA LEU A 197 -7.21 -5.13 -2.44
C LEU A 197 -5.74 -4.92 -2.06
N ASN A 198 -5.28 -3.67 -1.96
CA ASN A 198 -3.91 -3.36 -1.53
C ASN A 198 -3.64 -3.81 -0.09
N ILE A 199 -4.60 -3.63 0.83
CA ILE A 199 -4.47 -4.13 2.22
C ILE A 199 -4.30 -5.65 2.23
N ILE A 200 -5.12 -6.37 1.45
CA ILE A 200 -5.04 -7.84 1.33
C ILE A 200 -3.65 -8.27 0.83
N LEU A 201 -3.15 -7.62 -0.22
CA LEU A 201 -1.85 -7.95 -0.81
C LEU A 201 -0.70 -7.71 0.18
N ARG A 202 -0.75 -6.59 0.93
CA ARG A 202 0.23 -6.27 1.97
C ARG A 202 0.21 -7.27 3.11
N VAL A 203 -0.96 -7.64 3.61
CA VAL A 203 -1.12 -8.67 4.65
C VAL A 203 -0.54 -10.01 4.19
N ASN A 204 -0.87 -10.46 2.98
CA ASN A 204 -0.34 -11.71 2.45
C ASN A 204 1.20 -11.67 2.33
N ALA A 205 1.75 -10.57 1.81
CA ALA A 205 3.19 -10.38 1.70
C ALA A 205 3.88 -10.32 3.08
N ALA A 206 3.22 -9.73 4.09
CA ALA A 206 3.72 -9.69 5.46
C ALA A 206 3.78 -11.07 6.10
N ILE A 207 2.73 -11.89 5.97
CA ILE A 207 2.72 -13.27 6.47
C ILE A 207 3.83 -14.09 5.78
N ALA A 208 3.98 -13.95 4.45
CA ALA A 208 5.06 -14.61 3.72
C ALA A 208 6.45 -14.15 4.19
N THR A 209 6.61 -12.86 4.48
CA THR A 209 7.85 -12.29 5.02
C THR A 209 8.19 -12.89 6.38
N LEU A 210 7.24 -12.96 7.31
CA LEU A 210 7.45 -13.57 8.62
C LEU A 210 7.75 -15.07 8.51
N ALA A 211 7.05 -15.80 7.64
CA ALA A 211 7.33 -17.21 7.39
C ALA A 211 8.78 -17.41 6.90
N ARG A 212 9.27 -16.52 6.02
CA ARG A 212 10.63 -16.56 5.49
C ARG A 212 11.68 -16.26 6.55
N LEU A 213 11.45 -15.26 7.41
CA LEU A 213 12.33 -14.94 8.54
C LEU A 213 12.43 -16.09 9.56
N ASN A 214 11.39 -16.91 9.68
CA ASN A 214 11.36 -18.10 10.52
C ASN A 214 11.85 -19.38 9.80
N GLY A 215 12.54 -19.24 8.66
CA GLY A 215 13.12 -20.37 7.91
C GLY A 215 12.11 -21.22 7.12
N ARG A 216 10.83 -20.80 7.06
CA ARG A 216 9.76 -21.51 6.33
C ARG A 216 9.66 -21.02 4.88
N HIS A 217 10.75 -21.14 4.12
CA HIS A 217 10.84 -20.63 2.75
C HIS A 217 9.76 -21.19 1.82
N LYS A 218 9.48 -22.50 1.89
CA LYS A 218 8.45 -23.14 1.05
C LYS A 218 7.07 -22.53 1.30
N LEU A 219 6.72 -22.32 2.57
CA LEU A 219 5.44 -21.70 2.96
C LEU A 219 5.34 -20.26 2.44
N ALA A 220 6.40 -19.47 2.62
CA ALA A 220 6.46 -18.10 2.11
C ALA A 220 6.24 -18.05 0.58
N THR A 221 6.89 -18.94 -0.18
CA THR A 221 6.69 -19.05 -1.63
C THR A 221 5.24 -19.40 -1.98
N THR A 222 4.65 -20.39 -1.29
CA THR A 222 3.27 -20.79 -1.57
C THR A 222 2.25 -19.70 -1.23
N ILE A 223 2.48 -18.91 -0.18
CA ILE A 223 1.62 -17.75 0.14
C ILE A 223 1.71 -16.70 -0.98
N ASN A 224 2.91 -16.39 -1.47
CA ASN A 224 3.11 -15.42 -2.56
C ASN A 224 2.48 -15.90 -3.88
N GLU A 225 2.63 -17.19 -4.21
CA GLU A 225 1.98 -17.82 -5.37
C GLU A 225 0.45 -17.80 -5.27
N GLY A 226 -0.08 -18.19 -4.11
CA GLY A 226 -1.52 -18.15 -3.83
C GLY A 226 -2.08 -16.72 -3.92
N SER A 227 -1.32 -15.73 -3.45
CA SER A 227 -1.70 -14.31 -3.51
C SER A 227 -1.74 -13.81 -4.94
N SER A 228 -0.72 -14.15 -5.73
CA SER A 228 -0.69 -13.84 -7.16
C SER A 228 -1.86 -14.49 -7.91
N ALA A 229 -2.16 -15.77 -7.63
CA ALA A 229 -3.26 -16.49 -8.24
C ALA A 229 -4.63 -15.91 -7.85
N MET A 230 -4.80 -15.52 -6.59
CA MET A 230 -6.01 -14.82 -6.12
C MET A 230 -6.18 -13.49 -6.84
N LEU A 231 -5.12 -12.67 -6.91
CA LEU A 231 -5.16 -11.38 -7.61
C LEU A 231 -5.53 -11.53 -9.08
N LEU A 232 -4.95 -12.50 -9.78
CA LEU A 232 -5.26 -12.78 -11.19
C LEU A 232 -6.75 -13.16 -11.37
N ARG A 233 -7.29 -14.00 -10.48
CA ARG A 233 -8.70 -14.40 -10.51
C ARG A 233 -9.64 -13.23 -10.26
N LEU A 234 -9.35 -12.42 -9.24
CA LEU A 234 -10.15 -11.23 -8.92
C LEU A 234 -10.12 -10.23 -10.07
N THR A 235 -8.93 -9.95 -10.61
CA THR A 235 -8.77 -9.04 -11.75
C THR A 235 -9.54 -9.53 -12.98
N ALA A 236 -9.48 -10.84 -13.28
CA ALA A 236 -10.24 -11.43 -14.38
C ALA A 236 -11.76 -11.30 -14.20
N ARG A 237 -12.23 -11.21 -12.95
CA ARG A 237 -13.63 -10.98 -12.58
C ARG A 237 -13.95 -9.52 -12.31
N GLN A 238 -13.10 -8.58 -12.75
CA GLN A 238 -13.28 -7.15 -12.48
C GLN A 238 -13.49 -6.87 -10.98
N ASN A 239 -12.69 -7.50 -10.12
CA ASN A 239 -12.73 -7.44 -8.65
C ASN A 239 -14.07 -7.88 -8.03
N GLN A 240 -14.91 -8.61 -8.76
CA GLN A 240 -16.11 -9.22 -8.22
C GLN A 240 -15.80 -10.55 -7.54
N PHE A 241 -16.51 -10.83 -6.46
CA PHE A 241 -16.41 -12.07 -5.69
C PHE A 241 -17.79 -12.54 -5.23
N SER A 242 -17.92 -13.83 -4.92
CA SER A 242 -19.16 -14.39 -4.36
C SER A 242 -19.11 -14.41 -2.83
N ASP A 243 -20.27 -14.40 -2.17
CA ASP A 243 -20.29 -14.66 -0.72
C ASP A 243 -19.68 -16.04 -0.42
N HIS A 244 -18.77 -16.09 0.55
CA HIS A 244 -17.92 -17.23 0.88
C HIS A 244 -16.93 -17.65 -0.23
N ASP A 245 -16.51 -16.75 -1.12
CA ASP A 245 -15.43 -17.07 -2.08
C ASP A 245 -14.15 -17.40 -1.30
N ARG A 246 -13.62 -18.60 -1.54
CA ARG A 246 -12.57 -19.20 -0.71
C ARG A 246 -11.28 -19.33 -1.50
N HIS A 247 -10.22 -18.76 -0.97
CA HIS A 247 -8.87 -18.81 -1.51
C HIS A 247 -7.98 -19.59 -0.55
N ASN A 248 -7.51 -20.76 -0.98
CA ASN A 248 -6.60 -21.59 -0.21
C ASN A 248 -5.16 -21.32 -0.66
N PHE A 249 -4.30 -20.99 0.29
CA PHE A 249 -2.88 -20.72 0.15
C PHE A 249 -2.17 -21.88 0.88
N ALA A 250 -2.01 -23.01 0.18
CA ALA A 250 -1.64 -24.29 0.79
C ALA A 250 -2.66 -24.80 1.83
N ASP A 251 -2.25 -25.81 2.61
CA ASP A 251 -2.95 -26.25 3.81
C ASP A 251 -2.81 -25.25 4.98
N ASP A 252 -1.98 -24.22 4.79
CA ASP A 252 -1.47 -23.37 5.86
C ASP A 252 -2.13 -21.99 5.93
N LEU A 253 -2.91 -21.54 4.94
CA LEU A 253 -3.63 -20.27 5.04
C LEU A 253 -4.88 -20.29 4.16
N ILE A 254 -6.02 -19.90 4.72
CA ILE A 254 -7.27 -19.81 3.97
C ILE A 254 -7.84 -18.41 4.14
N VAL A 255 -8.15 -17.74 3.03
CA VAL A 255 -8.85 -16.47 3.02
C VAL A 255 -10.27 -16.69 2.50
N VAL A 256 -11.27 -16.31 3.29
CA VAL A 256 -12.68 -16.38 2.91
C VAL A 256 -13.22 -14.97 2.76
N MET A 257 -13.78 -14.68 1.59
CA MET A 257 -14.37 -13.38 1.28
C MET A 257 -15.85 -13.35 1.66
N ARG A 258 -16.24 -12.27 2.34
CA ARG A 258 -17.62 -11.97 2.72
C ARG A 258 -17.98 -10.57 2.21
N PRO A 259 -19.27 -10.24 2.05
CA PRO A 259 -19.71 -8.95 1.53
C PRO A 259 -19.10 -7.73 2.25
N ASP A 260 -18.86 -7.84 3.55
CA ASP A 260 -18.42 -6.76 4.44
C ASP A 260 -17.05 -6.99 5.09
N HIS A 261 -16.47 -8.19 4.99
CA HIS A 261 -15.19 -8.51 5.62
C HIS A 261 -14.46 -9.68 4.95
N LEU A 262 -13.20 -9.88 5.34
CA LEU A 262 -12.39 -11.04 4.99
C LEU A 262 -12.04 -11.81 6.25
N GLN A 263 -12.04 -13.13 6.14
CA GLN A 263 -11.64 -14.01 7.22
C GLN A 263 -10.35 -14.73 6.84
N TYR A 264 -9.30 -14.51 7.61
CA TYR A 264 -8.03 -15.22 7.51
C TYR A 264 -8.04 -16.36 8.52
N HIS A 265 -8.13 -17.60 8.03
CA HIS A 265 -7.97 -18.79 8.87
C HIS A 265 -6.50 -19.21 8.82
N VAL A 266 -5.87 -19.11 9.97
CA VAL A 266 -4.44 -19.23 10.16
C VAL A 266 -4.17 -20.39 11.13
N PRO A 267 -3.43 -21.43 10.73
CA PRO A 267 -3.03 -22.53 11.60
C PRO A 267 -2.20 -22.03 12.77
N GLU A 268 -2.17 -22.81 13.85
CA GLU A 268 -1.45 -22.46 15.08
C GLU A 268 0.00 -22.02 14.83
N THR A 269 0.70 -22.69 13.90
CA THR A 269 2.10 -22.39 13.63
C THR A 269 2.33 -21.02 13.01
N LEU A 270 1.43 -20.55 12.12
CA LEU A 270 1.48 -19.20 11.57
C LEU A 270 1.00 -18.18 12.60
N TYR A 271 0.00 -18.52 13.40
CA TYR A 271 -0.54 -17.66 14.44
C TYR A 271 0.53 -17.27 15.46
N GLU A 272 1.29 -18.25 15.99
CA GLU A 272 2.35 -17.96 16.97
C GLU A 272 3.44 -17.07 16.35
N MET A 273 3.82 -17.26 15.08
CA MET A 273 4.77 -16.37 14.41
C MET A 273 4.26 -14.92 14.28
N ILE A 274 2.96 -14.74 13.96
CA ILE A 274 2.34 -13.41 13.89
C ILE A 274 2.33 -12.77 15.27
N LYS A 275 1.89 -13.51 16.30
CA LYS A 275 1.84 -13.07 17.69
C LYS A 275 3.22 -12.66 18.21
N ASP A 276 4.25 -13.46 17.96
CA ASP A 276 5.63 -13.16 18.36
C ASP A 276 6.15 -11.88 17.68
N ALA A 277 5.80 -11.66 16.41
CA ALA A 277 6.15 -10.44 15.70
C ALA A 277 5.48 -9.19 16.30
N PHE A 278 4.18 -9.28 16.66
CA PHE A 278 3.47 -8.21 17.36
C PHE A 278 4.09 -7.92 18.73
N HIS A 279 4.37 -8.94 19.54
CA HIS A 279 5.01 -8.74 20.85
C HIS A 279 6.39 -8.09 20.75
N SER A 280 7.17 -8.45 19.73
CA SER A 280 8.53 -7.95 19.56
C SER A 280 8.59 -6.52 19.02
N ASN A 281 7.73 -6.18 18.07
CA ASN A 281 7.81 -4.90 17.35
C ASN A 281 6.76 -3.88 17.79
N CYS A 282 5.65 -4.32 18.38
CA CYS A 282 4.52 -3.48 18.75
C CYS A 282 3.93 -3.90 20.12
N PRO A 283 4.71 -3.80 21.22
CA PRO A 283 4.30 -4.31 22.53
C PRO A 283 3.06 -3.62 23.12
N SER A 284 2.69 -2.46 22.59
CA SER A 284 1.47 -1.72 22.95
C SER A 284 0.19 -2.31 22.36
N VAL A 285 0.27 -3.24 21.41
CA VAL A 285 -0.91 -3.88 20.80
C VAL A 285 -1.49 -4.91 21.76
N LEU A 286 -2.76 -4.75 22.11
CA LEU A 286 -3.49 -5.70 22.95
C LEU A 286 -4.07 -6.82 22.07
N ILE A 287 -3.59 -8.06 22.26
CA ILE A 287 -4.16 -9.23 21.60
C ILE A 287 -5.40 -9.68 22.37
N MET A 288 -6.58 -9.51 21.78
CA MET A 288 -7.86 -9.81 22.42
C MET A 288 -8.45 -11.09 21.82
N GLN A 289 -8.61 -12.12 22.66
CA GLN A 289 -9.29 -13.34 22.25
C GLN A 289 -10.81 -13.15 22.31
N THR A 290 -11.49 -13.41 21.18
CA THR A 290 -12.94 -13.26 21.01
C THR A 290 -13.63 -14.59 20.71
#